data_AF-A0A853CGQ4-F1
#
_entry.id   AF-A0A853CGQ4-F1
#
_cell.length_a   1.000
_cell.length_b   1.000
_cell.length_c   1.000
_cell.angle_alpha   90.00
_cell.angle_beta   90.00
_cell.angle_gamma   90.00
#
_symmetry.space_group_name_H-M   'P 1'
#
loop_
_entity.id
_entity.type
_entity.pdbx_description
1 polymer ?
#
loop_
_entity_poly.entity_id
_entity_poly.type
_entity_poly.pdbx_seq_one_letter_code
_entity_poly.pdbx_strand_id
1 'polypeptide(L)'
;MIYRAAAALPYEDRSRALPGLRGQLRIMAVAAGTTPDWTTLTVAGPDERVGAQSPTRFEWHASVVVHGGTRSFRLPDLVPCPSADADDCRTAPLPAVR
;
A
#
# COMPACT_ATOMS: atom_id res chain seq x y z
N MET A 1 17.43 6.55 -7.94
CA MET A 1 16.57 7.75 -7.79
C MET A 1 16.01 7.77 -6.38
N ILE A 2 15.46 8.88 -5.89
CA ILE A 2 14.78 8.95 -4.59
C ILE A 2 13.34 9.39 -4.80
N TYR A 3 12.39 8.69 -4.20
CA TYR A 3 11.01 9.17 -4.09
C TYR A 3 10.74 9.74 -2.71
N ARG A 4 9.79 10.68 -2.67
CA ARG A 4 9.38 11.40 -1.47
C ARG A 4 7.86 11.42 -1.37
N ALA A 5 7.34 11.16 -0.17
CA ALA A 5 5.92 11.27 0.15
C ALA A 5 5.74 12.12 1.40
N ALA A 6 4.57 12.73 1.53
CA ALA A 6 4.16 13.48 2.71
C ALA A 6 2.78 13.01 3.18
N ALA A 7 2.55 13.06 4.49
CA ALA A 7 1.26 12.74 5.11
C ALA A 7 1.00 13.74 6.24
N ALA A 8 -0.20 14.34 6.25
CA ALA A 8 -0.62 15.25 7.31
C ALA A 8 -1.74 14.61 8.14
N LEU A 9 -1.49 14.44 9.44
CA LEU A 9 -2.44 13.85 10.38
C LEU A 9 -2.92 14.90 11.40
N PRO A 10 -4.13 14.74 11.96
CA PRO A 10 -4.60 15.59 13.05
C PRO A 10 -3.93 15.29 14.41
N TYR A 11 -3.12 14.24 14.49
CA TYR A 11 -2.41 13.82 15.70
C TYR A 11 -0.95 13.52 15.39
N GLU A 12 -0.08 13.77 16.36
CA GLU A 12 1.33 13.38 16.36
C GLU A 12 1.46 11.85 16.51
N ASP A 13 1.16 11.11 15.44
CA ASP A 13 1.23 9.64 15.45
C ASP A 13 2.02 9.12 14.24
N ARG A 14 3.31 8.89 14.47
CA ARG A 14 4.22 8.31 13.47
C ARG A 14 3.75 6.94 12.99
N SER A 15 3.19 6.12 13.88
CA SER A 15 2.78 4.75 13.58
C SER A 15 1.61 4.73 12.59
N ARG A 16 0.75 5.74 12.64
CA ARG A 16 -0.34 5.97 11.67
C ARG A 16 0.14 6.61 10.37
N ALA A 17 1.16 7.47 10.42
CA ALA A 17 1.69 8.12 9.22
C ALA A 17 2.45 7.14 8.33
N LEU A 18 3.23 6.23 8.93
CA LEU A 18 4.14 5.33 8.22
C LEU A 18 3.46 4.45 7.15
N PRO A 19 2.32 3.76 7.42
CA PRO A 19 1.63 2.98 6.40
C PRO A 19 1.17 3.81 5.19
N GLY A 20 0.64 5.02 5.43
CA GLY A 20 0.22 5.92 4.36
C GLY A 20 1.39 6.40 3.50
N LEU A 21 2.49 6.79 4.14
CA LEU A 21 3.73 7.18 3.47
C LEU A 21 4.30 6.03 2.62
N ARG A 22 4.38 4.82 3.20
CA ARG A 22 4.88 3.63 2.49
C ARG A 22 3.97 3.24 1.32
N GLY A 23 2.66 3.35 1.48
CA GLY A 23 1.67 3.14 0.43
C GLY A 23 1.89 4.09 -0.75
N GLN A 24 2.02 5.39 -0.48
CA GLN A 24 2.23 6.40 -1.51
C GLN A 24 3.56 6.19 -2.27
N LEU A 25 4.65 5.90 -1.54
CA LEU A 25 5.95 5.58 -2.15
C LEU A 25 5.87 4.36 -3.07
N ARG A 26 5.10 3.34 -2.68
CA ARG A 26 4.89 2.13 -3.49
C ARG A 26 4.10 2.43 -4.76
N ILE A 27 3.04 3.24 -4.67
CA ILE A 27 2.24 3.65 -5.84
C ILE A 27 3.11 4.35 -6.87
N MET A 28 3.92 5.33 -6.44
CA MET A 28 4.84 6.03 -7.33
C MET A 28 5.86 5.09 -7.98
N ALA A 29 6.39 4.13 -7.22
CA ALA A 29 7.35 3.18 -7.76
C ALA A 29 6.77 2.22 -8.79
N VAL A 30 5.56 1.69 -8.53
CA VAL A 30 4.84 0.85 -9.49
C VAL A 30 4.54 1.62 -10.77
N ALA A 31 4.03 2.85 -10.65
CA ALA A 31 3.71 3.70 -11.81
C ALA A 31 4.94 4.00 -12.68
N ALA A 32 6.11 4.09 -12.07
CA ALA A 32 7.37 4.34 -12.77
C ALA A 32 8.14 3.08 -13.21
N GLY A 33 7.61 1.87 -12.96
CA GLY A 33 8.35 0.64 -13.26
C GLY A 33 9.63 0.46 -12.43
N THR A 34 9.66 0.99 -11.21
CA THR A 34 10.82 0.96 -10.30
C THR A 34 10.53 0.14 -9.05
N THR A 35 11.59 -0.30 -8.37
CA THR A 35 11.48 -1.05 -7.10
C THR A 35 12.04 -0.21 -5.95
N PRO A 36 11.25 0.06 -4.88
CA PRO A 36 11.76 0.71 -3.68
C PRO A 36 12.69 -0.19 -2.87
N ASP A 37 13.82 0.35 -2.44
CA ASP A 37 14.65 -0.26 -1.41
C ASP A 37 14.22 0.22 -0.03
N TRP A 38 13.37 -0.57 0.62
CA TRP A 38 12.82 -0.24 1.93
C TRP A 38 13.87 -0.16 3.04
N THR A 39 15.08 -0.69 2.84
CA THR A 39 16.17 -0.54 3.82
C THR A 39 16.69 0.90 3.88
N THR A 40 16.45 1.68 2.82
CA THR A 40 16.81 3.12 2.73
C THR A 40 15.67 4.05 3.14
N LEU A 41 14.56 3.51 3.66
CA LEU A 41 13.42 4.31 4.06
C LEU A 41 13.78 5.21 5.25
N THR A 42 13.75 6.52 5.02
CA THR A 42 13.87 7.53 6.08
C THR A 42 12.54 8.21 6.28
N VAL A 43 12.14 8.42 7.53
CA VAL A 43 10.93 9.18 7.89
C VAL A 43 11.33 10.31 8.84
N ALA A 44 10.95 11.53 8.48
CA ALA A 44 11.16 12.76 9.23
C ALA A 44 9.82 13.38 9.66
N GLY A 45 9.86 14.20 10.71
CA GLY A 45 8.70 14.84 11.32
C GLY A 45 8.41 14.36 12.76
N PRO A 46 7.32 14.85 13.36
CA PRO A 46 6.32 15.70 12.72
C PRO A 46 6.77 17.16 12.61
N ASP A 47 6.43 17.81 11.50
CA ASP A 47 6.42 19.26 11.41
C ASP A 47 5.01 19.75 11.80
N GLU A 48 4.91 20.50 12.88
CA GLU A 48 3.65 21.05 13.36
C GLU A 48 3.23 22.24 12.48
N ARG A 49 2.02 22.16 11.92
CA ARG A 49 1.40 23.21 11.12
C ARG A 49 0.15 23.71 11.83
N VAL A 50 0.29 24.86 12.49
CA VAL A 50 -0.83 25.57 13.11
C VAL A 50 -1.65 26.25 12.02
N GLY A 51 -2.91 25.84 11.88
CA GLY A 51 -3.85 26.50 10.98
C GLY A 51 -4.50 27.70 11.65
N ALA A 52 -4.58 28.84 10.96
CA ALA A 52 -5.26 30.03 11.49
C ALA A 52 -6.77 29.81 11.73
N GLN A 53 -7.38 28.85 11.02
CA GLN A 53 -8.80 28.49 11.11
C GLN A 53 -9.04 26.97 11.08
N SER A 54 -7.99 26.16 11.18
CA SER A 54 -8.07 24.70 11.13
C SER A 54 -7.31 24.07 12.30
N PRO A 55 -7.72 22.86 12.74
CA PRO A 55 -6.96 22.12 13.75
C PRO A 55 -5.50 21.97 13.31
N THR A 56 -4.59 22.04 14.28
CA THR A 56 -3.18 21.74 14.09
C THR A 56 -3.01 20.43 13.34
N ARG A 57 -2.13 20.44 12.33
CA ARG A 57 -1.75 19.24 11.58
C ARG A 57 -0.29 18.91 11.83
N PHE A 58 -0.01 17.61 11.88
CA PHE A 58 1.33 17.07 12.05
C PHE A 58 1.74 16.44 10.72
N GLU A 59 2.69 17.09 10.05
CA GLU A 59 3.17 16.70 8.75
C GLU A 59 4.38 15.77 8.89
N TRP A 60 4.32 14.62 8.21
CA TRP A 60 5.38 13.64 8.17
C TRP A 60 5.88 13.48 6.75
N HIS A 61 7.19 13.34 6.59
CA HIS A 61 7.83 13.16 5.31
C HIS A 61 8.56 11.83 5.27
N ALA A 62 8.47 11.11 4.15
CA ALA A 62 9.26 9.91 3.92
C ALA A 62 10.04 10.02 2.62
N SER A 63 11.23 9.43 2.59
CA SER A 63 12.00 9.22 1.37
C SER A 63 12.56 7.81 1.29
N VAL A 64 12.67 7.30 0.07
CA VAL A 64 13.22 5.96 -0.21
C VAL A 64 14.02 5.98 -1.50
N VAL A 65 15.15 5.28 -1.51
CA VAL A 65 15.88 5.01 -2.75
C VAL A 65 15.07 4.02 -3.59
N VAL A 66 15.01 4.28 -4.89
CA VAL A 66 14.42 3.37 -5.86
C VAL A 66 15.44 2.99 -6.92
N HIS A 67 15.34 1.72 -7.33
CA HIS A 67 16.17 1.13 -8.38
C HIS A 67 15.34 0.98 -9.65
N GLY A 68 15.93 1.40 -10.77
CA GLY A 68 15.39 1.13 -12.09
C GLY A 68 15.59 -0.34 -12.42
N GLY A 69 14.50 -1.02 -12.77
CA GLY A 69 14.55 -2.29 -13.47
C GLY A 69 13.55 -2.16 -14.60
N THR A 70 13.98 -2.42 -15.83
CA THR A 70 13.07 -2.66 -16.96
C THR A 70 12.27 -3.95 -16.70
N ARG A 71 11.40 -3.94 -15.69
CA ARG A 71 10.31 -4.88 -15.62
C ARG A 71 9.19 -4.21 -16.39
N SER A 72 9.17 -4.49 -17.69
CA SER A 72 7.92 -4.53 -18.42
C SER A 72 6.98 -5.37 -17.58
N PHE A 73 6.05 -4.73 -16.88
CA PHE A 73 4.90 -5.43 -16.33
C PHE A 73 4.15 -5.97 -17.55
N ARG A 74 4.45 -7.20 -17.96
CA ARG A 74 3.47 -7.96 -18.72
C ARG A 74 2.29 -8.13 -17.77
N LEU A 75 1.10 -8.08 -18.35
CA LEU A 75 -0.18 -8.03 -17.67
C LEU A 75 -0.67 -9.35 -16.99
N PRO A 76 0.04 -10.51 -16.87
CA PRO A 76 -0.62 -11.69 -16.32
C PRO A 76 -0.57 -11.80 -14.78
N ASP A 77 0.05 -10.89 -14.04
CA ASP A 77 0.06 -10.92 -12.56
C ASP A 77 -1.26 -10.44 -11.92
N LEU A 78 -2.25 -10.05 -12.74
CA LEU A 78 -3.62 -9.75 -12.29
C LEU A 78 -4.54 -10.98 -12.33
N VAL A 79 -4.04 -12.18 -12.60
CA VAL A 79 -4.86 -13.39 -12.45
C VAL A 79 -5.05 -13.63 -10.95
N PRO A 80 -6.28 -13.47 -10.40
CA PRO A 80 -6.53 -13.96 -9.06
C PRO A 80 -6.34 -15.48 -9.09
N CYS A 81 -5.60 -16.03 -8.12
CA CYS A 81 -5.54 -17.48 -7.91
C CYS A 81 -6.98 -18.02 -7.97
N PRO A 82 -7.33 -18.95 -8.87
CA PRO A 82 -8.61 -19.64 -8.73
C PRO A 82 -8.54 -20.36 -7.38
N SER A 83 -9.38 -19.93 -6.43
CA SER A 83 -9.60 -20.70 -5.21
C SER A 83 -10.03 -22.09 -5.62
N ALA A 84 -9.10 -23.03 -5.49
CA ALA A 84 -9.44 -24.44 -5.45
C ALA A 84 -10.39 -24.67 -4.26
N ASP A 85 -11.31 -25.61 -4.45
CA ASP A 85 -12.17 -26.23 -3.45
C ASP A 85 -13.50 -25.54 -3.17
N ALA A 86 -14.40 -25.68 -4.14
CA ALA A 86 -15.82 -25.82 -3.87
C ALA A 86 -16.40 -26.97 -4.73
N ASP A 87 -15.86 -28.18 -4.57
CA ASP A 87 -16.55 -29.41 -5.00
C ASP A 87 -16.07 -30.60 -4.17
N ASP A 88 -16.59 -30.72 -2.95
CA ASP A 88 -16.95 -32.03 -2.37
C ASP A 88 -17.79 -31.82 -1.11
N CYS A 89 -19.12 -31.76 -1.30
CA CYS A 89 -20.07 -32.04 -0.23
C CYS A 89 -21.31 -32.71 -0.83
N ARG A 90 -21.20 -34.04 -0.97
CA ARG A 90 -22.27 -35.05 -0.90
C ARG A 90 -23.46 -34.90 -1.86
N THR A 91 -23.44 -35.75 -2.88
CA THR A 91 -24.64 -36.39 -3.41
C THR A 91 -25.43 -37.06 -2.27
N ALA A 92 -26.58 -36.51 -1.91
CA ALA A 92 -27.63 -37.25 -1.21
C ALA A 92 -28.67 -37.71 -2.24
N PRO A 93 -29.06 -39.00 -2.30
CA PRO A 93 -30.17 -39.43 -3.14
C PRO A 93 -31.49 -38.93 -2.56
N LEU A 94 -32.33 -38.34 -3.42
CA LEU A 94 -33.70 -37.94 -3.08
C LEU A 94 -34.56 -39.19 -2.81
N PRO A 95 -35.43 -39.20 -1.78
CA PRO A 95 -36.41 -40.26 -1.63
C PRO A 95 -37.52 -40.12 -2.69
N ALA A 96 -37.90 -41.25 -3.29
CA ALA A 96 -39.04 -41.34 -4.19
C ALA A 96 -40.34 -41.07 -3.42
N VAL A 97 -41.06 -40.02 -3.83
CA VAL A 97 -42.45 -39.80 -3.41
C VAL A 97 -43.32 -40.84 -4.12
N ARG A 98 -44.14 -41.53 -3.34
CA ARG A 98 -45.06 -42.57 -3.78
C ARG A 98 -46.47 -42.02 -3.90
#